data_AF-A0A2M7E4G4-F1
#
_entry.id   AF-A0A2M7E4G4-F1
#
_cell.length_a   1.000
_cell.length_b   1.000
_cell.length_c   1.000
_cell.angle_alpha   90.00
_cell.angle_beta   90.00
_cell.angle_gamma   90.00
#
_symmetry.space_group_name_H-M   'P 1'
#
loop_
_entity.id
_entity.type
_entity.pdbx_description
1 polymer ?
#
loop_
_entity_poly.entity_id
_entity_poly.type
_entity_poly.pdbx_seq_one_letter_code
_entity_poly.pdbx_strand_id
1 'polypeptide(L)'
;MEQHPIPRQITTFEFKLIGFMTLRQFLYLVVFCPLGFIAYKIFPIPIINFLLAIFIALFGVALAFIPINDRPLDVWIKNFIRRLNSPTQYVFHKLNQPISFLQNFIYVSDPHRVLGHIEAREKLSAYLVKTKITMQNNQKRQMIQNLRRQPQQTKANNAQSAVNSQPSAIGNNQLAVGSQQSAVDNDILLAPVNQPVVTNNTGEKAPHIIGVVKNSKQLPLPGILIYIKDTSNNIIRLLKTNPHGVFATFSALAPGDYSFEIKDTNSLYFFDTIKIKVDNTPIKSIEIYSKEMI
;
A
#
# COMPACT_ATOMS: atom_id res chain seq x y z
N MET A 1 -15.35 12.68 9.16
CA MET A 1 -14.05 12.51 9.83
C MET A 1 -13.40 13.88 9.82
N GLU A 2 -13.24 14.51 10.98
CA GLU A 2 -12.53 15.79 11.04
C GLU A 2 -11.02 15.53 11.08
N GLN A 3 -10.26 16.30 10.31
CA GLN A 3 -8.85 16.02 10.06
C GLN A 3 -7.99 16.82 11.03
N HIS A 4 -7.66 16.20 12.17
CA HIS A 4 -6.78 16.82 13.16
C HIS A 4 -5.40 17.16 12.56
N PRO A 5 -4.84 18.35 12.86
CA PRO A 5 -3.56 18.77 12.30
C PRO A 5 -2.41 17.94 12.88
N ILE A 6 -1.55 17.42 12.00
CA ILE A 6 -0.36 16.66 12.39
C ILE A 6 0.67 17.64 12.99
N PRO A 7 1.23 17.36 14.19
CA PRO A 7 2.23 18.24 14.80
C PRO A 7 3.49 18.34 13.93
N ARG A 8 3.85 19.56 13.54
CA ARG A 8 5.10 19.86 12.82
C ARG A 8 6.21 20.14 13.83
N GLN A 9 7.43 19.67 13.55
CA GLN A 9 8.59 20.01 14.35
C GLN A 9 8.98 21.48 14.11
N ILE A 10 8.89 22.29 15.17
CA ILE A 10 9.23 23.73 15.16
C ILE A 10 10.64 24.02 15.71
N THR A 11 11.44 22.98 15.97
CA THR A 11 12.76 23.11 16.63
C THR A 11 13.92 23.36 15.67
N THR A 12 13.70 23.35 14.35
CA THR A 12 14.75 23.51 13.33
C THR A 12 15.07 24.98 13.01
N PHE A 13 15.33 25.79 14.05
CA PHE A 13 15.82 27.16 13.89
C PHE A 13 17.36 27.17 13.92
N GLU A 14 17.99 27.47 12.79
CA GLU A 14 19.43 27.72 12.75
C GLU A 14 19.77 29.13 13.26
N PHE A 15 20.80 29.23 14.10
CA PHE A 15 21.25 30.52 14.64
C PHE A 15 21.85 31.41 13.55
N LYS A 16 21.22 32.57 13.36
CA LYS A 16 21.68 33.64 12.46
C LYS A 16 22.62 34.58 13.23
N LEU A 17 23.87 34.66 12.78
CA LEU A 17 24.90 35.48 13.43
C LEU A 17 24.83 36.93 12.96
N ILE A 18 24.60 37.14 11.66
CA ILE A 18 24.60 38.48 11.06
C ILE A 18 23.50 38.58 9.99
N GLY A 19 22.49 39.42 10.24
CA GLY A 19 21.33 39.58 9.37
C GLY A 19 20.62 38.26 9.08
N PHE A 20 20.62 37.84 7.81
CA PHE A 20 20.00 36.59 7.38
C PHE A 20 20.91 35.35 7.47
N MET A 21 22.22 35.53 7.71
CA MET A 21 23.27 34.52 7.53
C MET A 21 23.60 33.76 8.83
N THR A 22 23.75 32.44 8.74
CA THR A 22 24.06 31.56 9.88
C THR A 22 25.55 31.53 10.22
N LEU A 23 25.88 31.09 11.44
CA LEU A 23 27.26 31.00 11.93
C LEU A 23 28.20 30.23 10.98
N ARG A 24 27.71 29.15 10.34
CA ARG A 24 28.51 28.35 9.38
C ARG A 24 28.78 29.10 8.09
N GLN A 25 27.75 29.74 7.54
CA GLN A 25 27.84 30.53 6.31
C GLN A 25 28.82 31.70 6.46
N PHE A 26 28.77 32.40 7.61
CA PHE A 26 29.75 33.43 7.95
C PHE A 26 31.18 32.86 8.04
N LEU A 27 31.36 31.73 8.71
CA LEU A 27 32.67 31.08 8.85
C LEU A 27 33.26 30.69 7.49
N TYR A 28 32.46 30.24 6.53
CA TYR A 28 32.93 29.98 5.16
C TYR A 28 33.46 31.24 4.48
N LEU A 29 32.75 32.38 4.54
CA LEU A 29 33.26 33.64 3.98
C LEU A 29 34.56 34.09 4.66
N VAL A 30 34.63 34.01 5.99
CA VAL A 30 35.82 34.41 6.78
C VAL A 30 37.04 33.52 6.51
N VAL A 31 36.85 32.25 6.14
CA VAL A 31 37.96 31.35 5.76
C VAL A 31 38.34 31.49 4.29
N PHE A 32 37.37 31.44 3.37
CA PHE A 32 37.67 31.36 1.94
C PHE A 32 38.09 32.71 1.32
N CYS A 33 37.64 33.85 1.84
CA CYS A 33 38.02 35.16 1.29
C CYS A 33 39.52 35.49 1.54
N PRO A 34 40.07 35.37 2.77
CA PRO A 34 41.51 35.48 2.99
C PRO A 34 42.32 34.39 2.28
N LEU A 35 41.79 33.16 2.20
CA LEU A 35 42.46 32.06 1.48
C LEU A 35 42.62 32.37 -0.02
N GLY A 36 41.62 32.99 -0.65
CA GLY A 36 41.71 33.48 -2.03
C GLY A 36 42.78 34.57 -2.20
N PHE A 37 42.88 35.52 -1.25
CA PHE A 37 43.94 36.53 -1.27
C PHE A 37 45.35 35.94 -1.05
N ILE A 38 45.48 34.93 -0.19
CA ILE A 38 46.72 34.18 0.02
C ILE A 38 47.12 33.44 -1.26
N ALA A 39 46.17 32.79 -1.94
CA ALA A 39 46.41 32.14 -3.23
C ALA A 39 46.88 33.16 -4.30
N TYR A 40 46.24 34.34 -4.39
CA TYR A 40 46.66 35.42 -5.29
C TYR A 40 48.13 35.83 -5.08
N LYS A 41 48.61 35.81 -3.83
CA LYS A 41 49.99 36.16 -3.47
C LYS A 41 51.01 35.04 -3.65
N ILE A 42 50.60 33.77 -3.59
CA ILE A 42 51.49 32.61 -3.70
C ILE A 42 51.85 32.26 -5.16
N PHE A 43 50.91 32.41 -6.09
CA PHE A 43 51.14 32.05 -7.49
C PHE A 43 51.70 33.25 -8.30
N PRO A 44 52.91 33.15 -8.92
CA PRO A 44 53.55 34.27 -9.59
C PRO A 44 53.09 34.51 -11.04
N ILE A 45 52.20 33.68 -11.57
CA ILE A 45 51.72 33.76 -12.96
C ILE A 45 50.44 34.63 -13.00
N PRO A 46 50.43 35.78 -13.71
CA PRO A 46 49.44 36.85 -13.49
C PRO A 46 48.01 36.60 -14.02
N ILE A 47 47.81 35.56 -14.83
CA ILE A 47 46.46 35.15 -15.28
C ILE A 47 45.88 34.12 -14.31
N ILE A 48 46.66 33.09 -13.96
CA ILE A 48 46.17 31.97 -13.15
C ILE A 48 46.01 32.35 -11.67
N ASN A 49 46.81 33.28 -11.13
CA ASN A 49 46.69 33.68 -9.73
C ASN A 49 45.37 34.43 -9.46
N PHE A 50 44.95 35.31 -10.37
CA PHE A 50 43.65 36.00 -10.32
C PHE A 50 42.50 35.01 -10.51
N LEU A 51 42.57 34.14 -11.53
CA LEU A 51 41.52 33.15 -11.80
C LEU A 51 41.36 32.14 -10.65
N LEU A 52 42.46 31.68 -10.05
CA LEU A 52 42.43 30.77 -8.90
C LEU A 52 41.89 31.46 -7.64
N ALA A 53 42.31 32.70 -7.38
CA ALA A 53 41.81 33.48 -6.24
C ALA A 53 40.30 33.75 -6.36
N ILE A 54 39.81 34.10 -7.55
CA ILE A 54 38.38 34.33 -7.78
C ILE A 54 37.59 33.03 -7.69
N PHE A 55 38.14 31.90 -8.14
CA PHE A 55 37.52 30.58 -8.00
C PHE A 55 37.40 30.15 -6.53
N ILE A 56 38.46 30.33 -5.73
CA ILE A 56 38.46 30.03 -4.28
C ILE A 56 37.45 30.90 -3.53
N ALA A 57 37.39 32.20 -3.83
CA ALA A 57 36.42 33.12 -3.24
C ALA A 57 34.97 32.77 -3.64
N LEU A 58 34.71 32.51 -4.92
CA LEU A 58 33.41 32.09 -5.44
C LEU A 58 32.94 30.77 -4.80
N PHE A 59 33.86 29.80 -4.61
CA PHE A 59 33.55 28.54 -3.96
C PHE A 59 33.13 28.72 -2.48
N GLY A 60 33.76 29.65 -1.77
CA GLY A 60 33.32 30.07 -0.42
C GLY A 60 31.92 30.70 -0.40
N VAL A 61 31.62 31.57 -1.37
CA VAL A 61 30.28 32.16 -1.56
C VAL A 61 29.23 31.09 -1.88
N ALA A 62 29.57 30.12 -2.74
CA ALA A 62 28.68 29.01 -3.08
C ALA A 62 28.37 28.11 -1.87
N LEU A 63 29.38 27.77 -1.06
CA LEU A 63 29.22 27.04 0.21
C LEU A 63 28.33 27.77 1.22
N ALA A 64 28.34 29.10 1.22
CA ALA A 64 27.50 29.91 2.09
C ALA A 64 26.04 30.00 1.60
N PHE A 65 25.80 30.27 0.31
CA PHE A 65 24.48 30.76 -0.15
C PHE A 65 23.73 29.89 -1.16
N ILE A 66 24.33 28.82 -1.71
CA ILE A 66 23.62 27.92 -2.64
C ILE A 66 23.04 26.73 -1.88
N PRO A 67 21.70 26.59 -1.77
CA PRO A 67 21.07 25.34 -1.37
C PRO A 67 20.90 24.40 -2.57
N ILE A 68 20.94 23.09 -2.33
CA ILE A 68 20.63 22.04 -3.31
C ILE A 68 19.58 21.11 -2.68
N ASN A 69 18.39 21.03 -3.28
CA ASN A 69 17.26 20.22 -2.79
C ASN A 69 16.96 20.45 -1.29
N ASP A 70 16.72 21.71 -0.93
CA ASP A 70 16.42 22.20 0.43
C ASP A 70 17.49 21.87 1.49
N ARG A 71 18.75 21.69 1.07
CA ARG A 71 19.89 21.41 1.94
C ARG A 71 21.06 22.34 1.61
N PRO A 72 21.84 22.80 2.61
CA PRO A 72 23.04 23.58 2.34
C PRO A 72 24.11 22.72 1.65
N LEU A 73 24.93 23.38 0.81
CA LEU A 73 25.89 22.74 -0.09
C LEU A 73 27.01 21.98 0.66
N ASP A 74 27.35 22.37 1.90
CA ASP A 74 28.29 21.64 2.77
C ASP A 74 27.76 20.23 3.13
N VAL A 75 26.49 20.15 3.55
CA VAL A 75 25.81 18.90 3.89
C VAL A 75 25.61 18.06 2.62
N TRP A 76 25.33 18.70 1.48
CA TRP A 76 25.23 18.01 0.20
C TRP A 76 26.57 17.36 -0.19
N ILE A 77 27.67 18.11 -0.22
CA ILE A 77 29.02 17.59 -0.56
C ILE A 77 29.51 16.55 0.45
N LYS A 78 29.29 16.73 1.75
CA LYS A 78 29.64 15.74 2.77
C LYS A 78 28.91 14.41 2.54
N ASN A 79 27.64 14.46 2.14
CA ASN A 79 26.88 13.26 1.79
C ASN A 79 27.28 12.68 0.43
N PHE A 80 27.63 13.51 -0.55
CA PHE A 80 28.09 13.08 -1.87
C PHE A 80 29.42 12.33 -1.79
N ILE A 81 30.44 12.89 -1.13
CA ILE A 81 31.75 12.23 -0.90
C ILE A 81 31.55 10.93 -0.10
N ARG A 82 30.72 10.96 0.96
CA ARG A 82 30.37 9.75 1.73
C ARG A 82 29.65 8.70 0.88
N ARG A 83 28.85 9.09 -0.12
CA ARG A 83 28.16 8.18 -1.05
C ARG A 83 29.13 7.59 -2.07
N LEU A 84 29.99 8.39 -2.69
CA LEU A 84 31.02 7.91 -3.63
C LEU A 84 31.95 6.87 -2.98
N ASN A 85 32.34 7.11 -1.73
CA ASN A 85 33.21 6.21 -0.98
C ASN A 85 32.46 5.12 -0.19
N SER A 86 31.12 5.05 -0.29
CA SER A 86 30.33 3.97 0.34
C SER A 86 30.24 2.76 -0.59
N PRO A 87 30.40 1.52 -0.09
CA PRO A 87 30.26 0.33 -0.92
C PRO A 87 28.85 0.22 -1.49
N THR A 88 28.74 -0.14 -2.77
CA THR A 88 27.47 -0.33 -3.46
C THR A 88 26.64 -1.44 -2.80
N GLN A 89 25.48 -1.08 -2.27
CA GLN A 89 24.55 -2.05 -1.67
C GLN A 89 23.71 -2.72 -2.77
N TYR A 90 24.00 -3.99 -3.04
CA TYR A 90 23.20 -4.80 -3.96
C TYR A 90 22.08 -5.54 -3.20
N VAL A 91 20.83 -5.23 -3.54
CA VAL A 91 19.66 -5.99 -3.06
C VAL A 91 19.41 -7.15 -4.03
N PHE A 92 19.60 -8.39 -3.56
CA PHE A 92 19.36 -9.58 -4.37
C PHE A 92 17.86 -9.79 -4.60
N HIS A 93 17.39 -9.37 -5.78
CA HIS A 93 16.02 -9.62 -6.23
C HIS A 93 15.92 -11.04 -6.77
N LYS A 94 15.36 -11.94 -5.95
CA LYS A 94 15.02 -13.30 -6.38
C LYS A 94 13.97 -13.24 -7.50
N LEU A 95 14.40 -13.49 -8.74
CA LEU A 95 13.53 -13.77 -9.89
C LEU A 95 12.88 -15.17 -9.81
N ASN A 96 12.55 -15.60 -8.59
CA ASN A 96 11.68 -16.75 -8.36
C ASN A 96 10.28 -16.35 -8.81
N GLN A 97 9.75 -16.99 -9.86
CA GLN A 97 8.31 -16.91 -10.10
C GLN A 97 7.59 -17.42 -8.84
N PRO A 98 6.59 -16.70 -8.31
CA PRO A 98 5.80 -17.22 -7.19
C PRO A 98 5.12 -18.50 -7.66
N ILE A 99 5.24 -19.57 -6.87
CA ILE A 99 4.75 -20.92 -7.18
C ILE A 99 3.31 -20.81 -7.67
N SER A 100 2.92 -21.48 -8.77
CA SER A 100 1.71 -21.13 -9.53
C SER A 100 0.40 -21.12 -8.73
N PHE A 101 0.31 -21.87 -7.62
CA PHE A 101 -0.84 -21.78 -6.70
C PHE A 101 -0.93 -20.43 -5.98
N LEU A 102 0.20 -19.74 -5.72
CA LEU A 102 0.26 -18.37 -5.20
C LEU A 102 -0.27 -17.33 -6.20
N GLN A 103 -0.09 -17.56 -7.50
CA GLN A 103 -0.62 -16.69 -8.56
C GLN A 103 -2.15 -16.81 -8.70
N ASN A 104 -2.69 -18.01 -8.45
CA ASN A 104 -4.10 -18.32 -8.61
C ASN A 104 -4.96 -18.08 -7.36
N PHE A 105 -4.41 -17.48 -6.29
CA PHE A 105 -5.27 -16.88 -5.28
C PHE A 105 -5.97 -15.67 -5.89
N ILE A 106 -7.31 -15.67 -5.79
CA ILE A 106 -8.10 -14.46 -5.98
C ILE A 106 -7.75 -13.52 -4.83
N TYR A 107 -6.72 -12.70 -5.03
CA TYR A 107 -6.41 -11.55 -4.20
C TYR A 107 -7.56 -10.55 -4.35
N VAL A 108 -8.60 -10.74 -3.53
CA VAL A 108 -9.62 -9.73 -3.27
C VAL A 108 -8.88 -8.60 -2.54
N SER A 109 -8.38 -7.64 -3.34
CA SER A 109 -7.25 -6.75 -2.99
C SER A 109 -7.43 -6.00 -1.67
N ASP A 110 -8.68 -5.72 -1.31
CA ASP A 110 -9.07 -4.97 -0.14
C ASP A 110 -10.18 -5.72 0.61
N PRO A 111 -9.93 -6.27 1.82
CA PRO A 111 -11.00 -6.77 2.67
C PRO A 111 -12.02 -5.66 2.99
N HIS A 112 -11.57 -4.40 3.01
CA HIS A 112 -12.42 -3.21 3.15
C HIS A 112 -13.49 -3.07 2.05
N ARG A 113 -13.22 -3.52 0.81
CA ARG A 113 -14.23 -3.48 -0.27
C ARG A 113 -15.32 -4.53 -0.04
N VAL A 114 -14.96 -5.71 0.46
CA VAL A 114 -15.93 -6.75 0.86
C VAL A 114 -16.78 -6.27 2.03
N LEU A 115 -16.14 -5.70 3.06
CA LEU A 115 -16.82 -5.12 4.22
C LEU A 115 -17.82 -4.02 3.80
N GLY A 116 -17.40 -3.09 2.94
CA GLY A 116 -18.29 -2.04 2.40
C GLY A 116 -19.49 -2.60 1.62
N HIS A 117 -19.32 -3.67 0.86
CA HIS A 117 -20.44 -4.34 0.19
C HIS A 117 -21.38 -5.07 1.16
N ILE A 118 -20.88 -5.64 2.25
CA ILE A 118 -21.70 -6.26 3.31
C ILE A 118 -22.49 -5.19 4.06
N GLU A 119 -21.80 -4.14 4.53
CA GLU A 119 -22.38 -3.01 5.26
C GLU A 119 -23.46 -2.28 4.41
N ALA A 120 -23.22 -2.09 3.12
CA ALA A 120 -24.21 -1.50 2.20
C ALA A 120 -25.46 -2.39 2.06
N ARG A 121 -25.32 -3.72 2.03
CA ARG A 121 -26.46 -4.66 1.98
C ARG A 121 -27.26 -4.68 3.28
N GLU A 122 -26.58 -4.57 4.43
CA GLU A 122 -27.21 -4.48 5.75
C GLU A 122 -27.97 -3.15 5.94
N LYS A 123 -27.36 -2.02 5.55
CA LYS A 123 -28.03 -0.71 5.55
C LYS A 123 -29.24 -0.68 4.60
N LEU A 124 -29.14 -1.34 3.45
CA LEU A 124 -30.25 -1.46 2.49
C LEU A 124 -31.38 -2.34 3.05
N SER A 125 -31.08 -3.49 3.67
CA SER A 125 -32.12 -4.36 4.24
C SER A 125 -32.82 -3.68 5.42
N ALA A 126 -32.08 -3.00 6.32
CA ALA A 126 -32.64 -2.21 7.40
C ALA A 126 -33.54 -1.06 6.88
N TYR A 127 -33.13 -0.37 5.81
CA TYR A 127 -33.95 0.65 5.16
C TYR A 127 -35.25 0.05 4.57
N LEU A 128 -35.18 -1.11 3.92
CA LEU A 128 -36.37 -1.78 3.37
C LEU A 128 -37.32 -2.26 4.47
N VAL A 129 -36.83 -2.75 5.60
CA VAL A 129 -37.65 -3.11 6.78
C VAL A 129 -38.33 -1.87 7.35
N LYS A 130 -37.58 -0.79 7.63
CA LYS A 130 -38.11 0.49 8.11
C LYS A 130 -39.15 1.09 7.14
N THR A 131 -38.92 0.95 5.84
CA THR A 131 -39.85 1.37 4.79
C THR A 131 -41.12 0.52 4.78
N LYS A 132 -41.03 -0.82 4.93
CA LYS A 132 -42.22 -1.69 5.03
C LYS A 132 -43.10 -1.33 6.24
N ILE A 133 -42.49 -1.08 7.40
CA ILE A 133 -43.19 -0.61 8.61
C ILE A 133 -43.88 0.74 8.33
N THR A 134 -43.22 1.64 7.61
CA THR A 134 -43.78 2.96 7.22
C THR A 134 -44.93 2.84 6.20
N MET A 135 -44.91 1.82 5.33
CA MET A 135 -45.97 1.56 4.34
C MET A 135 -47.26 1.05 4.96
N GLN A 136 -47.20 0.26 6.05
CA GLN A 136 -48.40 -0.23 6.75
C GLN A 136 -49.21 0.89 7.42
N ASN A 137 -48.56 1.99 7.82
CA ASN A 137 -49.15 3.03 8.67
C ASN A 137 -49.56 4.30 7.90
N ASN A 138 -50.02 4.18 6.64
CA ASN A 138 -50.27 5.36 5.78
C ASN A 138 -51.47 5.23 4.81
N GLN A 139 -52.69 5.36 5.35
CA GLN A 139 -53.91 5.62 4.56
C GLN A 139 -53.73 6.81 3.58
N LYS A 140 -52.94 7.81 3.98
CA LYS A 140 -52.60 9.01 3.20
C LYS A 140 -52.04 8.72 1.80
N ARG A 141 -51.39 7.57 1.56
CA ARG A 141 -50.88 7.19 0.23
C ARG A 141 -51.95 6.60 -0.71
N GLN A 142 -53.00 5.98 -0.19
CA GLN A 142 -54.13 5.52 -1.01
C GLN A 142 -54.87 6.73 -1.61
N MET A 143 -55.02 7.81 -0.84
CA MET A 143 -55.63 9.07 -1.30
C MET A 143 -54.86 9.69 -2.48
N ILE A 144 -53.52 9.68 -2.44
CA ILE A 144 -52.67 10.18 -3.54
C ILE A 144 -52.76 9.30 -4.79
N GLN A 145 -52.89 7.98 -4.64
CA GLN A 145 -53.13 7.08 -5.78
C GLN A 145 -54.50 7.31 -6.43
N ASN A 146 -55.52 7.69 -5.65
CA ASN A 146 -56.84 8.01 -6.17
C ASN A 146 -56.87 9.38 -6.88
N LEU A 147 -56.18 10.42 -6.36
CA LEU A 147 -56.02 11.69 -7.07
C LEU A 147 -55.35 11.53 -8.44
N ARG A 148 -54.43 10.57 -8.60
CA ARG A 148 -53.74 10.30 -9.87
C ARG A 148 -54.56 9.45 -10.86
N ARG A 149 -55.84 9.17 -10.58
CA ARG A 149 -56.73 8.31 -11.42
C ARG A 149 -57.84 9.08 -12.15
N GLN A 150 -57.83 10.41 -12.13
CA GLN A 150 -58.89 11.25 -12.70
C GLN A 150 -58.40 11.98 -13.98
N PRO A 151 -58.75 11.52 -15.20
CA PRO A 151 -58.19 12.07 -16.43
C PRO A 151 -59.17 12.98 -17.19
N GLN A 152 -58.67 14.15 -17.63
CA GLN A 152 -59.30 15.06 -18.61
C GLN A 152 -60.57 15.79 -18.08
N GLN A 153 -61.02 16.95 -18.58
CA GLN A 153 -60.89 17.53 -19.93
C GLN A 153 -60.79 19.07 -19.92
N THR A 154 -59.97 19.62 -20.83
CA THR A 154 -60.26 20.82 -21.66
C THR A 154 -59.33 20.77 -22.89
N LYS A 155 -59.70 21.42 -24.00
CA LYS A 155 -59.06 21.22 -25.32
C LYS A 155 -58.40 22.50 -25.87
N ALA A 156 -57.31 22.28 -26.60
CA ALA A 156 -56.83 23.00 -27.80
C ALA A 156 -56.74 24.54 -27.81
N ASN A 157 -55.56 25.06 -28.18
CA ASN A 157 -55.35 25.50 -29.56
C ASN A 157 -53.87 25.81 -29.89
N ASN A 158 -53.56 25.70 -31.19
CA ASN A 158 -52.44 26.26 -31.96
C ASN A 158 -50.99 26.13 -31.46
N ALA A 159 -50.15 25.55 -32.32
CA ALA A 159 -48.69 25.65 -32.26
C ALA A 159 -48.18 26.43 -33.48
N GLN A 160 -47.20 27.31 -33.28
CA GLN A 160 -46.45 27.95 -34.37
C GLN A 160 -45.05 28.39 -33.89
N SER A 161 -44.11 28.31 -34.84
CA SER A 161 -42.73 28.82 -34.91
C SER A 161 -42.41 30.08 -34.08
N ALA A 162 -41.20 30.33 -33.58
CA ALA A 162 -39.92 29.58 -33.51
C ALA A 162 -39.06 30.28 -32.40
N VAL A 163 -37.72 30.29 -32.26
CA VAL A 163 -36.51 29.94 -33.07
C VAL A 163 -35.39 29.50 -32.10
N ASN A 164 -34.47 28.65 -32.54
CA ASN A 164 -33.13 28.55 -31.92
C ASN A 164 -32.08 28.18 -32.98
N SER A 165 -30.91 28.82 -32.98
CA SER A 165 -29.92 28.75 -34.07
C SER A 165 -28.49 28.54 -33.56
N GLN A 166 -27.79 27.56 -34.14
CA GLN A 166 -26.37 27.25 -33.88
C GLN A 166 -25.41 28.29 -34.48
N PRO A 167 -24.13 28.27 -34.07
CA PRO A 167 -23.05 28.08 -35.07
C PRO A 167 -22.27 26.76 -34.90
N SER A 168 -21.49 26.39 -35.91
CA SER A 168 -20.57 25.23 -35.99
C SER A 168 -19.56 25.48 -37.15
N ALA A 169 -18.51 24.70 -37.45
CA ALA A 169 -18.13 23.34 -37.03
C ALA A 169 -16.58 23.20 -37.07
N ILE A 170 -16.06 22.02 -37.49
CA ILE A 170 -14.68 21.71 -37.95
C ILE A 170 -13.66 21.42 -36.81
N GLY A 171 -12.92 20.30 -36.82
CA GLY A 171 -12.86 19.23 -37.85
C GLY A 171 -12.22 17.92 -37.37
N ASN A 172 -12.20 16.93 -38.25
CA ASN A 172 -11.89 15.52 -37.93
C ASN A 172 -10.39 15.19 -38.00
N ASN A 173 -10.00 14.11 -37.28
CA ASN A 173 -9.23 13.03 -37.89
C ASN A 173 -9.43 11.72 -37.12
N GLN A 174 -9.62 10.62 -37.84
CA GLN A 174 -9.66 9.26 -37.30
C GLN A 174 -8.38 8.51 -37.68
N LEU A 175 -7.89 7.65 -36.79
CA LEU A 175 -6.97 6.57 -37.12
C LEU A 175 -7.65 5.25 -36.74
N ALA A 176 -7.80 4.35 -37.71
CA ALA A 176 -8.50 3.08 -37.54
C ALA A 176 -7.51 1.92 -37.55
N VAL A 177 -7.52 1.14 -36.46
CA VAL A 177 -6.96 -0.21 -36.38
C VAL A 177 -7.96 -1.02 -35.54
N GLY A 178 -8.38 -2.22 -35.89
CA GLY A 178 -7.93 -3.04 -37.02
C GLY A 178 -8.03 -4.52 -36.67
N SER A 179 -9.24 -4.97 -36.30
CA SER A 179 -9.48 -6.35 -35.90
C SER A 179 -9.42 -7.28 -37.11
N GLN A 180 -8.39 -8.12 -37.18
CA GLN A 180 -8.34 -9.25 -38.11
C GLN A 180 -8.43 -10.57 -37.35
N GLN A 181 -9.35 -11.40 -37.82
CA GLN A 181 -9.56 -12.76 -37.41
C GLN A 181 -9.42 -13.60 -38.68
N SER A 182 -8.43 -14.48 -38.72
CA SER A 182 -8.16 -15.34 -39.88
C SER A 182 -8.06 -16.78 -39.39
N ALA A 183 -8.91 -17.65 -39.94
CA ALA A 183 -8.76 -19.09 -39.77
C ALA A 183 -7.72 -19.61 -40.78
N VAL A 184 -6.96 -20.61 -40.36
CA VAL A 184 -6.24 -21.54 -41.25
C VAL A 184 -6.61 -22.94 -40.78
N ASP A 185 -6.76 -23.85 -41.73
CA ASP A 185 -7.35 -25.18 -41.53
C ASP A 185 -6.42 -26.16 -40.79
N ASN A 186 -6.98 -27.33 -40.49
CA ASN A 186 -6.34 -28.44 -39.81
C ASN A 186 -5.17 -29.02 -40.61
N ASP A 187 -4.13 -29.48 -39.90
CA ASP A 187 -3.66 -30.85 -40.13
C ASP A 187 -3.04 -31.46 -38.87
N ILE A 188 -3.25 -32.76 -38.65
CA ILE A 188 -2.77 -33.47 -37.44
C ILE A 188 -1.73 -34.51 -37.86
N LEU A 189 -0.45 -34.23 -37.59
CA LEU A 189 0.62 -35.22 -37.70
C LEU A 189 1.25 -35.48 -36.32
N LEU A 190 1.08 -36.71 -35.84
CA LEU A 190 1.65 -37.15 -34.56
C LEU A 190 3.14 -37.48 -34.73
N ALA A 191 3.99 -36.82 -33.95
CA ALA A 191 5.38 -37.22 -33.74
C ALA A 191 5.58 -37.60 -32.26
N PRO A 192 6.14 -38.77 -31.93
CA PRO A 192 6.28 -39.23 -30.55
C PRO A 192 7.44 -38.52 -29.84
N VAL A 193 7.13 -37.39 -29.19
CA VAL A 193 8.07 -36.74 -28.27
C VAL A 193 8.13 -37.56 -26.97
N ASN A 194 9.16 -38.40 -26.86
CA ASN A 194 9.43 -39.17 -25.64
C ASN A 194 9.51 -38.24 -24.42
N GLN A 195 8.63 -38.45 -23.45
CA GLN A 195 8.72 -37.78 -22.16
C GLN A 195 9.97 -38.26 -21.42
N PRO A 196 10.94 -37.39 -21.05
CA PRO A 196 11.89 -37.75 -20.02
C PRO A 196 11.10 -37.89 -18.71
N VAL A 197 11.12 -39.08 -18.11
CA VAL A 197 10.51 -39.33 -16.78
C VAL A 197 11.38 -38.65 -15.73
N VAL A 198 11.18 -37.33 -15.56
CA VAL A 198 11.84 -36.56 -14.50
C VAL A 198 11.08 -36.76 -13.21
N THR A 199 11.43 -37.82 -12.48
CA THR A 199 10.96 -38.09 -11.11
C THR A 199 11.52 -37.03 -10.16
N ASN A 200 10.92 -35.84 -10.19
CA ASN A 200 11.25 -34.72 -9.33
C ASN A 200 10.83 -35.04 -7.89
N ASN A 201 11.70 -35.74 -7.16
CA ASN A 201 11.65 -35.89 -5.71
C ASN A 201 12.01 -34.57 -5.00
N THR A 202 11.39 -33.46 -5.39
CA THR A 202 11.36 -32.22 -4.62
C THR A 202 10.49 -32.48 -3.40
N GLY A 203 11.13 -32.84 -2.28
CA GLY A 203 10.44 -33.14 -1.02
C GLY A 203 9.66 -31.92 -0.51
N GLU A 204 8.38 -31.83 -0.85
CA GLU A 204 7.47 -30.81 -0.35
C GLU A 204 7.35 -30.94 1.17
N LYS A 205 8.03 -30.06 1.90
CA LYS A 205 8.03 -30.09 3.36
C LYS A 205 6.68 -29.59 3.88
N ALA A 206 5.74 -30.52 4.04
CA ALA A 206 4.39 -30.26 4.52
C ALA A 206 4.41 -29.47 5.85
N PRO A 207 3.42 -28.59 6.09
CA PRO A 207 3.30 -27.88 7.37
C PRO A 207 3.04 -28.90 8.49
N HIS A 208 3.82 -28.80 9.56
CA HIS A 208 3.69 -29.65 10.74
C HIS A 208 2.51 -29.23 11.62
N ILE A 209 2.16 -27.93 11.63
CA ILE A 209 0.89 -27.43 12.15
C ILE A 209 0.33 -26.40 11.17
N ILE A 210 -0.97 -26.46 10.85
CA ILE A 210 -1.69 -25.46 10.06
C ILE A 210 -3.10 -25.22 10.63
N GLY A 211 -3.52 -23.96 10.68
CA GLY A 211 -4.84 -23.57 11.17
C GLY A 211 -5.35 -22.24 10.63
N VAL A 212 -6.58 -21.88 10.99
CA VAL A 212 -7.29 -20.68 10.52
C VAL A 212 -7.95 -19.97 11.70
N VAL A 213 -7.77 -18.64 11.79
CA VAL A 213 -8.45 -17.78 12.75
C VAL A 213 -9.62 -17.06 12.07
N LYS A 214 -10.80 -17.10 12.68
CA LYS A 214 -12.06 -16.49 12.21
C LYS A 214 -12.77 -15.73 13.34
N ASN A 215 -13.75 -14.88 13.00
CA ASN A 215 -14.68 -14.32 13.98
C ASN A 215 -15.94 -15.21 14.18
N SER A 216 -16.88 -14.78 15.04
CA SER A 216 -18.14 -15.51 15.27
C SER A 216 -18.94 -15.72 13.96
N LYS A 217 -18.86 -14.75 13.05
CA LYS A 217 -19.52 -14.69 11.74
C LYS A 217 -18.75 -15.46 10.65
N GLN A 218 -17.80 -16.32 11.06
CA GLN A 218 -16.93 -17.15 10.21
C GLN A 218 -16.00 -16.36 9.26
N LEU A 219 -15.91 -15.04 9.41
CA LEU A 219 -15.03 -14.21 8.59
C LEU A 219 -13.56 -14.43 9.02
N PRO A 220 -12.62 -14.73 8.10
CA PRO A 220 -11.21 -14.91 8.45
C PRO A 220 -10.60 -13.61 8.99
N LEU A 221 -9.76 -13.74 10.02
CA LEU A 221 -9.14 -12.59 10.71
C LEU A 221 -7.64 -12.47 10.37
N PRO A 222 -7.24 -11.47 9.55
CA PRO A 222 -5.87 -11.30 9.11
C PRO A 222 -5.02 -10.51 10.12
N GLY A 223 -3.72 -10.81 10.16
CA GLY A 223 -2.75 -10.09 11.00
C GLY A 223 -2.75 -10.43 12.49
N ILE A 224 -3.62 -11.33 12.94
CA ILE A 224 -3.68 -11.84 14.32
C ILE A 224 -2.38 -12.58 14.66
N LEU A 225 -1.87 -12.38 15.87
CA LEU A 225 -0.67 -13.04 16.39
C LEU A 225 -1.02 -14.32 17.16
N ILE A 226 -0.25 -15.38 16.95
CA ILE A 226 -0.33 -16.64 17.70
C ILE A 226 1.02 -16.89 18.36
N TYR A 227 1.04 -16.84 19.69
CA TYR A 227 2.18 -17.22 20.51
C TYR A 227 2.07 -18.70 20.86
N ILE A 228 2.98 -19.52 20.34
CA ILE A 228 3.12 -20.91 20.78
C ILE A 228 4.08 -20.92 21.96
N LYS A 229 3.62 -21.47 23.08
CA LYS A 229 4.31 -21.51 24.37
C LYS A 229 4.44 -22.94 24.87
N ASP A 230 5.59 -23.24 25.45
CA ASP A 230 5.84 -24.47 26.20
C ASP A 230 5.04 -24.50 27.52
N THR A 231 4.95 -25.68 28.14
CA THR A 231 4.53 -25.95 29.52
C THR A 231 5.08 -24.92 30.54
N SER A 232 6.33 -24.49 30.35
CA SER A 232 7.01 -23.48 31.17
C SER A 232 6.59 -22.03 30.88
N ASN A 233 5.50 -21.80 30.12
CA ASN A 233 4.99 -20.50 29.65
C ASN A 233 5.94 -19.69 28.74
N ASN A 234 7.12 -20.25 28.42
CA ASN A 234 8.11 -19.67 27.53
C ASN A 234 7.61 -19.67 26.07
N ILE A 235 7.69 -18.52 25.39
CA ILE A 235 7.30 -18.38 23.98
C ILE A 235 8.37 -19.04 23.11
N ILE A 236 8.01 -20.13 22.43
CA ILE A 236 8.91 -20.87 21.54
C ILE A 236 8.76 -20.47 20.06
N ARG A 237 7.57 -20.00 19.65
CA ARG A 237 7.31 -19.47 18.30
C ARG A 237 6.25 -18.37 18.34
N LEU A 238 6.38 -17.42 17.41
CA LEU A 238 5.38 -16.42 17.11
C LEU A 238 4.97 -16.57 15.64
N LEU A 239 3.68 -16.74 15.38
CA LEU A 239 3.10 -16.78 14.04
C LEU A 239 2.15 -15.58 13.85
N LYS A 240 1.87 -15.22 12.59
CA LYS A 240 0.90 -14.18 12.23
C LYS A 240 -0.02 -14.69 11.12
N THR A 241 -1.32 -14.40 11.20
CA THR A 241 -2.28 -14.83 10.16
C THR A 241 -2.13 -14.04 8.87
N ASN A 242 -2.30 -14.72 7.74
CA ASN A 242 -2.32 -14.12 6.41
C ASN A 242 -3.68 -13.45 6.09
N PRO A 243 -3.87 -12.82 4.90
CA PRO A 243 -5.14 -12.20 4.50
C PRO A 243 -6.39 -13.10 4.57
N HIS A 244 -6.21 -14.43 4.57
CA HIS A 244 -7.28 -15.44 4.67
C HIS A 244 -7.38 -16.05 6.09
N GLY A 245 -6.79 -15.42 7.11
CA GLY A 245 -6.81 -15.89 8.49
C GLY A 245 -5.93 -17.12 8.77
N VAL A 246 -5.20 -17.62 7.77
CA VAL A 246 -4.42 -18.87 7.87
C VAL A 246 -3.07 -18.61 8.54
N PHE A 247 -2.65 -19.53 9.42
CA PHE A 247 -1.31 -19.62 9.98
C PHE A 247 -0.75 -21.05 9.82
N ALA A 248 0.57 -21.19 9.68
CA ALA A 248 1.23 -22.49 9.56
C ALA A 248 2.67 -22.47 10.12
N THR A 249 3.21 -23.64 10.45
CA THR A 249 4.62 -23.82 10.80
C THR A 249 5.20 -25.06 10.09
N PHE A 250 6.34 -24.89 9.42
CA PHE A 250 6.97 -25.91 8.54
C PHE A 250 8.17 -26.62 9.18
N SER A 251 8.48 -26.29 10.44
CA SER A 251 9.44 -27.03 11.25
C SER A 251 8.67 -27.88 12.25
N ALA A 252 9.10 -29.13 12.46
CA ALA A 252 8.59 -29.96 13.54
C ALA A 252 8.71 -29.23 14.89
N LEU A 253 7.79 -29.48 15.80
CA LEU A 253 8.00 -29.24 17.23
C LEU A 253 8.53 -30.53 17.87
N ALA A 254 9.07 -30.44 19.09
CA ALA A 254 9.32 -31.64 19.87
C ALA A 254 7.95 -32.20 20.35
N PRO A 255 7.81 -33.51 20.54
CA PRO A 255 6.59 -34.06 21.14
C PRO A 255 6.38 -33.49 22.56
N GLY A 256 5.21 -32.95 22.85
CA GLY A 256 4.92 -32.27 24.11
C GLY A 256 3.63 -31.45 24.11
N ASP A 257 3.26 -30.94 25.30
CA ASP A 257 2.06 -30.11 25.49
C ASP A 257 2.38 -28.63 25.31
N TYR A 258 1.73 -27.99 24.32
CA TYR A 258 1.91 -26.58 24.02
C TYR A 258 0.62 -25.78 24.28
N SER A 259 0.78 -24.51 24.64
CA SER A 259 -0.31 -23.54 24.72
C SER A 259 -0.21 -22.51 23.60
N PHE A 260 -1.33 -22.24 22.96
CA PHE A 260 -1.49 -21.30 21.85
C PHE A 260 -2.27 -20.11 22.38
N GLU A 261 -1.59 -19.00 22.63
CA GLU A 261 -2.17 -17.74 23.07
C GLU A 261 -2.35 -16.83 21.85
N ILE A 262 -3.59 -16.46 21.53
CA ILE A 262 -3.96 -15.72 20.32
C ILE A 262 -4.33 -14.28 20.67
N LYS A 263 -3.73 -13.30 19.99
CA LYS A 263 -3.90 -11.87 20.24
C LYS A 263 -4.05 -11.06 18.96
N ASP A 264 -5.10 -10.26 18.87
CA ASP A 264 -5.21 -9.19 17.89
C ASP A 264 -4.26 -8.04 18.25
N THR A 265 -3.56 -7.47 17.26
CA THR A 265 -2.73 -6.27 17.46
C THR A 265 -3.57 -5.01 17.69
N ASN A 266 -4.83 -5.01 17.27
CA ASN A 266 -5.76 -3.89 17.41
C ASN A 266 -6.71 -4.04 18.62
N SER A 267 -6.62 -5.16 19.36
CA SER A 267 -7.49 -5.50 20.49
C SER A 267 -9.00 -5.49 20.20
N LEU A 268 -9.42 -5.70 18.95
CA LEU A 268 -10.83 -5.78 18.54
C LEU A 268 -11.42 -7.18 18.81
N TYR A 269 -10.58 -8.21 18.79
CA TYR A 269 -11.00 -9.61 18.93
C TYR A 269 -10.31 -10.30 20.12
N PHE A 270 -11.12 -10.91 20.99
CA PHE A 270 -10.64 -11.75 22.09
C PHE A 270 -10.67 -13.24 21.69
N PHE A 271 -9.74 -14.03 22.24
CA PHE A 271 -9.59 -15.46 21.96
C PHE A 271 -9.23 -16.23 23.23
N ASP A 272 -9.66 -17.48 23.32
CA ASP A 272 -9.20 -18.38 24.38
C ASP A 272 -7.77 -18.87 24.10
N THR A 273 -7.01 -19.14 25.17
CA THR A 273 -5.73 -19.85 25.06
C THR A 273 -5.99 -21.35 24.92
N ILE A 274 -5.62 -21.93 23.79
CA ILE A 274 -5.88 -23.34 23.48
C ILE A 274 -4.67 -24.17 23.92
N LYS A 275 -4.88 -25.30 24.60
CA LYS A 275 -3.83 -26.29 24.86
C LYS A 275 -3.90 -27.40 23.81
N ILE A 276 -2.77 -27.68 23.16
CA ILE A 276 -2.63 -28.68 22.10
C ILE A 276 -1.43 -29.55 22.45
N LYS A 277 -1.68 -30.84 22.63
CA LYS A 277 -0.62 -31.84 22.62
C LYS A 277 -0.13 -32.02 21.18
N VAL A 278 1.17 -31.94 20.97
CA VAL A 278 1.81 -32.19 19.69
C VAL A 278 2.58 -33.50 19.79
N ASP A 279 2.26 -34.45 18.92
CA ASP A 279 3.01 -35.69 18.73
C ASP A 279 3.86 -35.58 17.45
N ASN A 280 4.57 -36.65 17.06
CA ASN A 280 5.44 -36.66 15.88
C ASN A 280 4.69 -36.72 14.52
N THR A 281 3.41 -36.32 14.49
CA THR A 281 2.53 -36.32 13.32
C THR A 281 2.11 -34.88 12.95
N PRO A 282 1.89 -34.56 11.66
CA PRO A 282 1.50 -33.21 11.25
C PRO A 282 0.02 -32.92 11.58
N ILE A 283 -0.23 -31.90 12.39
CA ILE A 283 -1.58 -31.45 12.78
C ILE A 283 -2.15 -30.54 11.68
N LYS A 284 -3.15 -31.05 10.96
CA LYS A 284 -3.86 -30.30 9.91
C LYS A 284 -5.16 -29.70 10.45
N SER A 285 -5.48 -28.48 10.00
CA SER A 285 -6.76 -27.78 10.19
C SER A 285 -7.21 -27.60 11.64
N ILE A 286 -6.43 -26.85 12.43
CA ILE A 286 -6.93 -26.23 13.67
C ILE A 286 -7.80 -25.02 13.29
N GLU A 287 -9.04 -24.93 13.78
CA GLU A 287 -9.85 -23.71 13.63
C GLU A 287 -9.99 -22.97 14.97
N ILE A 288 -9.81 -21.64 14.93
CA ILE A 288 -9.82 -20.76 16.10
C ILE A 288 -10.84 -19.65 15.85
N TYR A 289 -11.76 -19.46 16.80
CA TYR A 289 -12.85 -18.49 16.69
C TYR A 289 -12.71 -17.40 17.76
N SER A 290 -12.91 -16.13 17.38
CA SER A 290 -12.94 -15.04 18.34
C SER A 290 -14.22 -15.08 19.19
N LYS A 291 -14.09 -14.83 20.49
CA LYS A 291 -15.22 -14.38 21.30
C LYS A 291 -15.46 -12.90 21.02
N GLU A 292 -16.57 -12.58 20.39
CA GLU A 292 -17.02 -11.20 20.22
C GLU A 292 -17.56 -10.70 21.57
N MET A 293 -17.06 -9.56 22.04
CA MET A 293 -17.67 -8.81 23.13
C MET A 293 -18.90 -8.09 22.59
N ILE A 294 -20.01 -8.16 23.32
CA ILE A 294 -21.27 -7.44 23.03
C ILE A 294 -21.20 -6.04 23.63
#